data_AF-A0A952MSG0-F1
#
_entry.id   AF-A0A952MSG0-F1
#
_cell.length_a   1.000
_cell.length_b   1.000
_cell.length_c   1.000
_cell.angle_alpha   90.00
_cell.angle_beta   90.00
_cell.angle_gamma   90.00
#
_symmetry.space_group_name_H-M   'P 1'
#
loop_
_entity.id
_entity.type
_entity.pdbx_description
1 polymer ?
#
loop_
_entity_poly.entity_id
_entity_poly.type
_entity_poly.pdbx_seq_one_letter_code
_entity_poly.pdbx_strand_id
1 'polypeptide(L)'
;MKTMNIIPLFLLALSLLAFGATANDRYNESMQKNIQSVYTAKTIDEIQLAVNAFERIGEAEKNKWEPFYYASFGYVMMATREKEAQKKDAYLDLSLKALEKAKAINPAESEIVTVEGFVHMMRVTVDPASRGQQYSGLAMQTFGKAIALNPENPRALSLMAQMQYGTAQFFGSSTAEACGTLNKALEKFETFKSDNQLAPTWGKPMAEGMRAQCK
;
A
#
# COMPACT_ATOMS: atom_id res chain seq x y z
N MET A 1 69.11 0.83 -43.16
CA MET A 1 67.86 1.61 -42.96
C MET A 1 66.69 0.82 -43.55
N LYS A 2 65.85 0.22 -42.72
CA LYS A 2 64.51 -0.25 -43.07
C LYS A 2 63.58 0.34 -42.00
N THR A 3 62.70 1.23 -42.42
CA THR A 3 61.72 1.90 -41.55
C THR A 3 60.61 0.90 -41.23
N MET A 4 60.47 0.58 -39.94
CA MET A 4 59.46 -0.30 -39.39
C MET A 4 58.24 0.57 -39.05
N ASN A 5 57.19 0.52 -39.87
CA ASN A 5 55.91 1.17 -39.58
C ASN A 5 55.21 0.39 -38.47
N ILE A 6 55.40 0.83 -37.23
CA ILE A 6 54.55 0.44 -36.10
C ILE A 6 53.21 1.16 -36.31
N ILE A 7 52.24 0.41 -36.82
CA ILE A 7 50.83 0.77 -36.78
C ILE A 7 50.49 1.02 -35.30
N PRO A 8 49.96 2.19 -34.89
CA PRO A 8 49.64 2.40 -33.50
C PRO A 8 48.44 1.53 -33.14
N LEU A 9 48.71 0.44 -32.40
CA LEU A 9 47.76 -0.43 -31.73
C LEU A 9 47.13 0.30 -30.53
N PHE A 10 46.58 1.50 -30.75
CA PHE A 10 46.13 2.39 -29.68
C PHE A 10 44.82 3.11 -30.02
N LEU A 11 43.87 2.42 -30.67
CA LEU A 11 42.52 2.94 -30.94
C LEU A 11 41.43 1.85 -30.85
N LEU A 12 41.59 0.88 -29.95
CA LEU A 12 40.55 -0.13 -29.69
C LEU A 12 40.43 -0.45 -28.19
N ALA A 13 40.26 0.58 -27.37
CA ALA A 13 39.94 0.43 -25.94
C ALA A 13 38.89 1.45 -25.48
N LEU A 14 37.88 1.70 -26.32
CA LEU A 14 36.69 2.48 -25.94
C LEU A 14 35.43 1.68 -26.25
N SER A 15 35.37 0.44 -25.77
CA SER A 15 34.16 -0.37 -25.80
C SER A 15 33.61 -0.55 -24.38
N LEU A 16 32.40 -0.01 -24.19
CA LEU A 16 31.37 -0.48 -23.26
C LEU A 16 31.57 -0.20 -21.77
N LEU A 17 31.48 1.07 -21.38
CA LEU A 17 30.77 1.39 -20.14
C LEU A 17 29.26 1.33 -20.44
N ALA A 18 28.74 0.12 -20.63
CA ALA A 18 27.31 -0.08 -20.50
C ALA A 18 26.97 0.08 -19.02
N PHE A 19 26.39 1.21 -18.63
CA PHE A 19 25.74 1.37 -17.34
C PHE A 19 24.58 0.36 -17.27
N GLY A 20 24.88 -0.86 -16.83
CA GLY A 20 23.86 -1.85 -16.52
C GLY A 20 23.19 -1.44 -15.22
N ALA A 21 21.87 -1.20 -15.26
CA ALA A 21 21.07 -1.03 -14.05
C ALA A 21 21.31 -2.23 -13.10
N THR A 22 21.57 -1.94 -11.83
CA THR A 22 21.78 -2.98 -10.80
C THR A 22 20.49 -3.76 -10.58
N ALA A 23 20.56 -4.94 -9.95
CA ALA A 23 19.36 -5.70 -9.60
C ALA A 23 18.39 -4.88 -8.72
N ASN A 24 18.93 -4.08 -7.80
CA ASN A 24 18.14 -3.19 -6.93
C ASN A 24 17.45 -2.07 -7.73
N ASP A 25 18.11 -1.51 -8.74
CA ASP A 25 17.51 -0.47 -9.60
C ASP A 25 16.34 -1.05 -10.40
N ARG A 26 16.51 -2.24 -10.99
CA ARG A 26 15.44 -2.93 -11.74
C ARG A 26 14.25 -3.29 -10.86
N TYR A 27 14.51 -3.73 -9.62
CA TYR A 27 13.46 -3.97 -8.64
C TYR A 27 12.67 -2.70 -8.35
N ASN A 28 13.35 -1.61 -8.01
CA ASN A 28 12.71 -0.33 -7.68
C ASN A 28 11.90 0.22 -8.85
N GLU A 29 12.47 0.24 -10.07
CA GLU A 29 11.77 0.70 -11.27
C GLU A 29 10.50 -0.13 -11.56
N SER A 30 10.63 -1.46 -11.48
CA SER A 30 9.49 -2.38 -11.67
C SER A 30 8.41 -2.15 -10.61
N MET A 31 8.79 -2.01 -9.35
CA MET A 31 7.87 -1.72 -8.26
C MET A 31 7.17 -0.38 -8.46
N GLN A 32 7.89 0.71 -8.70
CA GLN A 32 7.33 2.05 -8.90
C GLN A 32 6.31 2.08 -10.06
N LYS A 33 6.63 1.42 -11.18
CA LYS A 33 5.72 1.30 -12.33
C LYS A 33 4.39 0.64 -11.94
N ASN A 34 4.43 -0.48 -11.21
CA ASN A 34 3.23 -1.21 -10.83
C ASN A 34 2.46 -0.50 -9.71
N ILE A 35 3.16 0.20 -8.80
CA ILE A 35 2.53 1.04 -7.75
C ILE A 35 1.71 2.15 -8.41
N GLN A 36 2.31 2.85 -9.37
CA GLN A 36 1.63 3.88 -10.14
C GLN A 36 0.39 3.31 -10.85
N SER A 37 0.51 2.10 -11.41
CA SER A 37 -0.59 1.43 -12.10
C SER A 37 -1.77 1.17 -11.16
N VAL A 38 -1.55 0.66 -9.93
CA VAL A 38 -2.63 0.49 -8.94
C VAL A 38 -3.27 1.83 -8.55
N TYR A 39 -2.48 2.89 -8.37
CA TYR A 39 -3.01 4.19 -7.98
C TYR A 39 -3.88 4.84 -9.05
N THR A 40 -3.56 4.65 -10.33
CA THR A 40 -4.30 5.27 -11.44
C THR A 40 -5.33 4.37 -12.11
N ALA A 41 -5.36 3.09 -11.76
CA ALA A 41 -6.29 2.12 -12.34
C ALA A 41 -7.76 2.53 -12.12
N LYS A 42 -8.52 2.43 -13.20
CA LYS A 42 -9.96 2.74 -13.27
C LYS A 42 -10.81 1.48 -13.18
N THR A 43 -10.26 0.33 -13.57
CA THR A 43 -10.98 -0.95 -13.61
C THR A 43 -10.36 -1.99 -12.69
N ILE A 44 -11.15 -3.03 -12.37
CA ILE A 44 -10.68 -4.20 -11.61
C ILE A 44 -9.57 -4.92 -12.38
N ASP A 45 -9.71 -5.08 -13.69
CA ASP A 45 -8.72 -5.76 -14.54
C ASP A 45 -7.36 -5.05 -14.55
N GLU A 46 -7.36 -3.71 -14.61
CA GLU A 46 -6.13 -2.92 -14.54
C GLU A 46 -5.40 -3.12 -13.20
N ILE A 47 -6.15 -3.19 -12.09
CA ILE A 47 -5.57 -3.47 -10.77
C ILE A 47 -5.03 -4.90 -10.72
N GLN A 48 -5.78 -5.88 -11.25
CA GLN A 48 -5.38 -7.28 -11.25
C GLN A 48 -4.06 -7.49 -12.00
N LEU A 49 -3.83 -6.78 -13.11
CA LEU A 49 -2.56 -6.83 -13.84
C LEU A 49 -1.37 -6.39 -12.97
N ALA A 50 -1.52 -5.31 -12.22
CA ALA A 50 -0.49 -4.81 -11.31
C ALA A 50 -0.30 -5.74 -10.10
N VAL A 51 -1.39 -6.26 -9.52
CA VAL A 51 -1.34 -7.27 -8.44
C VAL A 51 -0.57 -8.51 -8.89
N ASN A 52 -0.87 -9.04 -10.07
CA ASN A 52 -0.14 -10.20 -10.62
C ASN A 52 1.36 -9.91 -10.80
N ALA A 53 1.72 -8.68 -11.14
CA ALA A 53 3.11 -8.28 -11.25
C ALA A 53 3.78 -8.23 -9.87
N PHE A 54 3.13 -7.65 -8.86
CA PHE A 54 3.64 -7.65 -7.49
C PHE A 54 3.85 -9.03 -6.92
N GLU A 55 2.90 -9.96 -7.13
CA GLU A 55 3.05 -11.33 -6.67
C GLU A 55 4.26 -12.01 -7.31
N ARG A 56 4.44 -11.89 -8.63
CA ARG A 56 5.62 -12.44 -9.32
C ARG A 56 6.93 -11.82 -8.80
N ILE A 57 6.94 -10.51 -8.54
CA ILE A 57 8.11 -9.83 -7.98
C ILE A 57 8.40 -10.36 -6.57
N GLY A 58 7.39 -10.48 -5.70
CA GLY A 58 7.57 -10.99 -4.34
C GLY A 58 8.04 -12.45 -4.30
N GLU A 59 7.60 -13.29 -5.23
CA GLU A 59 8.08 -14.68 -5.33
C GLU A 59 9.55 -14.77 -5.77
N ALA A 60 10.01 -13.82 -6.58
CA ALA A 60 11.42 -13.71 -6.97
C ALA A 60 12.28 -13.07 -5.86
N GLU A 61 11.77 -12.01 -5.24
CA GLU A 61 12.45 -11.17 -4.25
C GLU A 61 11.98 -11.49 -2.83
N LYS A 62 12.24 -12.72 -2.38
CA LYS A 62 11.64 -13.33 -1.16
C LYS A 62 11.93 -12.61 0.16
N ASN A 63 12.86 -11.65 0.17
CA ASN A 63 13.21 -10.84 1.35
C ASN A 63 12.62 -9.42 1.29
N LYS A 64 11.75 -9.13 0.31
CA LYS A 64 11.07 -7.85 0.16
C LYS A 64 9.59 -7.97 0.52
N TRP A 65 9.14 -7.17 1.47
CA TRP A 65 7.76 -7.18 1.93
C TRP A 65 6.85 -6.29 1.08
N GLU A 66 7.43 -5.27 0.44
CA GLU A 66 6.72 -4.25 -0.33
C GLU A 66 5.87 -4.82 -1.49
N PRO A 67 6.33 -5.82 -2.27
CA PRO A 67 5.51 -6.40 -3.33
C PRO A 67 4.22 -7.01 -2.76
N PHE A 68 4.34 -7.77 -1.67
CA PHE A 68 3.19 -8.39 -1.03
C PHE A 68 2.26 -7.37 -0.37
N TYR A 69 2.81 -6.29 0.21
CA TYR A 69 2.02 -5.16 0.69
C TYR A 69 1.19 -4.52 -0.43
N TYR A 70 1.80 -4.23 -1.58
CA TYR A 70 1.09 -3.59 -2.69
C TYR A 70 0.12 -4.54 -3.41
N ALA A 71 0.42 -5.84 -3.46
CA ALA A 71 -0.55 -6.85 -3.89
C ALA A 71 -1.79 -6.84 -2.99
N SER A 72 -1.59 -6.81 -1.66
CA SER A 72 -2.68 -6.71 -0.70
C SER A 72 -3.50 -5.43 -0.86
N PHE A 73 -2.84 -4.28 -0.97
CA PHE A 73 -3.51 -3.01 -1.21
C PHE A 73 -4.32 -3.03 -2.52
N GLY A 74 -3.77 -3.60 -3.59
CA GLY A 74 -4.48 -3.80 -4.85
C GLY A 74 -5.76 -4.63 -4.69
N TYR A 75 -5.70 -5.75 -3.97
CA TYR A 75 -6.90 -6.55 -3.67
C TYR A 75 -7.96 -5.78 -2.87
N VAL A 76 -7.55 -4.98 -1.87
CA VAL A 76 -8.49 -4.09 -1.16
C VAL A 76 -9.14 -3.10 -2.13
N MET A 77 -8.36 -2.53 -3.05
CA MET A 77 -8.86 -1.61 -4.08
C MET A 77 -9.78 -2.29 -5.10
N MET A 78 -9.65 -3.59 -5.34
CA MET A 78 -10.62 -4.36 -6.12
C MET A 78 -11.91 -4.57 -5.33
N ALA A 79 -11.81 -4.89 -4.04
CA ALA A 79 -12.98 -5.06 -3.15
C ALA A 79 -13.80 -3.77 -3.00
N THR A 80 -13.17 -2.59 -3.03
CA THR A 80 -13.90 -1.30 -2.97
C THR A 80 -14.70 -1.01 -4.25
N ARG A 81 -14.28 -1.55 -5.40
CA ARG A 81 -14.94 -1.37 -6.71
C ARG A 81 -15.96 -2.45 -7.04
N GLU A 82 -15.80 -3.64 -6.46
CA GLU A 82 -16.72 -4.75 -6.63
C GLU A 82 -18.08 -4.45 -5.98
N LYS A 83 -19.15 -5.02 -6.52
CA LYS A 83 -20.52 -4.89 -6.00
C LYS A 83 -21.00 -6.17 -5.33
N GLU A 84 -20.58 -7.32 -5.82
CA GLU A 84 -21.01 -8.62 -5.29
C GLU A 84 -20.27 -8.95 -3.98
N ALA A 85 -21.03 -9.13 -2.90
CA ALA A 85 -20.50 -9.40 -1.56
C ALA A 85 -19.49 -10.56 -1.52
N GLN A 86 -19.82 -11.68 -2.17
CA GLN A 86 -18.96 -12.86 -2.21
C GLN A 86 -17.62 -12.58 -2.92
N LYS A 87 -17.64 -11.80 -4.00
CA LYS A 87 -16.42 -11.43 -4.72
C LYS A 87 -15.57 -10.43 -3.93
N LYS A 88 -16.21 -9.50 -3.21
CA LYS A 88 -15.50 -8.64 -2.24
C LYS A 88 -14.74 -9.49 -1.23
N ASP A 89 -15.41 -10.44 -0.59
CA ASP A 89 -14.78 -11.32 0.40
C ASP A 89 -13.63 -12.12 -0.20
N ALA A 90 -13.78 -12.64 -1.43
CA ALA A 90 -12.71 -13.35 -2.11
C ALA A 90 -11.46 -12.47 -2.32
N TYR A 91 -11.61 -11.20 -2.70
CA TYR A 91 -10.48 -10.27 -2.78
C TYR A 91 -9.88 -9.97 -1.40
N LEU A 92 -10.70 -9.80 -0.37
CA LEU A 92 -10.22 -9.56 0.99
C LEU A 92 -9.47 -10.76 1.58
N ASP A 93 -9.86 -11.99 1.21
CA ASP A 93 -9.11 -13.21 1.57
C ASP A 93 -7.74 -13.26 0.87
N LEU A 94 -7.67 -12.89 -0.40
CA LEU A 94 -6.40 -12.79 -1.14
C LEU A 94 -5.49 -11.70 -0.55
N SER A 95 -6.08 -10.56 -0.16
CA SER A 95 -5.38 -9.48 0.53
C SER A 95 -4.73 -9.96 1.83
N LEU A 96 -5.44 -10.73 2.67
CA LEU A 96 -4.85 -11.32 3.89
C LEU A 96 -3.73 -12.30 3.58
N LYS A 97 -3.89 -13.17 2.57
CA LYS A 97 -2.83 -14.11 2.17
C LYS A 97 -1.54 -13.39 1.73
N ALA A 98 -1.68 -12.28 1.01
CA ALA A 98 -0.53 -11.45 0.65
C ALA A 98 0.10 -10.80 1.89
N LEU A 99 -0.70 -10.29 2.83
CA LEU A 99 -0.19 -9.71 4.08
C LEU A 99 0.54 -10.74 4.94
N GLU A 100 0.11 -11.99 4.99
CA GLU A 100 0.84 -13.03 5.72
C GLU A 100 2.27 -13.22 5.19
N LYS A 101 2.46 -13.15 3.86
CA LYS A 101 3.80 -13.16 3.26
C LYS A 101 4.61 -11.92 3.64
N ALA A 102 3.97 -10.74 3.61
CA ALA A 102 4.63 -9.49 3.99
C ALA A 102 5.05 -9.48 5.48
N LYS A 103 4.17 -9.94 6.38
CA LYS A 103 4.43 -10.03 7.83
C LYS A 103 5.50 -11.07 8.17
N ALA A 104 5.59 -12.17 7.41
CA ALA A 104 6.66 -13.14 7.60
C ALA A 104 8.06 -12.53 7.37
N ILE A 105 8.14 -11.45 6.58
CA ILE A 105 9.38 -10.72 6.29
C ILE A 105 9.57 -9.55 7.27
N ASN A 106 8.52 -8.76 7.52
CA ASN A 106 8.59 -7.59 8.41
C ASN A 106 7.32 -7.45 9.28
N PRO A 107 7.20 -8.19 10.40
CA PRO A 107 5.97 -8.24 11.20
C PRO A 107 5.70 -6.95 12.00
N ALA A 108 6.69 -6.08 12.14
CA ALA A 108 6.61 -4.82 12.89
C ALA A 108 6.38 -3.60 11.98
N GLU A 109 6.16 -3.78 10.68
CA GLU A 109 5.87 -2.68 9.76
C GLU A 109 4.43 -2.17 9.93
N SER A 110 4.33 -0.91 10.37
CA SER A 110 3.05 -0.22 10.59
C SER A 110 2.16 -0.18 9.34
N GLU A 111 2.73 -0.06 8.14
CA GLU A 111 1.98 -0.04 6.88
C GLU A 111 1.28 -1.37 6.61
N ILE A 112 1.96 -2.50 6.85
CA ILE A 112 1.38 -3.85 6.69
C ILE A 112 0.17 -4.01 7.63
N VAL A 113 0.35 -3.65 8.90
CA VAL A 113 -0.73 -3.70 9.90
C VAL A 113 -1.86 -2.75 9.54
N THR A 114 -1.56 -1.60 8.94
CA THR A 114 -2.58 -0.65 8.46
C THR A 114 -3.48 -1.27 7.39
N VAL A 115 -2.91 -1.97 6.40
CA VAL A 115 -3.71 -2.62 5.35
C VAL A 115 -4.51 -3.81 5.89
N GLU A 116 -3.99 -4.53 6.89
CA GLU A 116 -4.77 -5.55 7.61
C GLU A 116 -6.01 -4.96 8.28
N GLY A 117 -5.86 -3.82 8.97
CA GLY A 117 -7.01 -3.08 9.52
C GLY A 117 -7.98 -2.64 8.44
N PHE A 118 -7.47 -2.22 7.27
CA PHE A 118 -8.31 -1.86 6.13
C PHE A 118 -9.12 -3.06 5.61
N VAL A 119 -8.54 -4.26 5.57
CA VAL A 119 -9.28 -5.47 5.22
C VAL A 119 -10.45 -5.70 6.18
N HIS A 120 -10.22 -5.59 7.49
CA HIS A 120 -11.28 -5.74 8.48
C HIS A 120 -12.36 -4.66 8.32
N MET A 121 -11.96 -3.41 8.11
CA MET A 121 -12.90 -2.33 7.82
C MET A 121 -13.75 -2.62 6.58
N MET A 122 -13.13 -3.11 5.50
CA MET A 122 -13.88 -3.47 4.29
C MET A 122 -14.87 -4.61 4.53
N ARG A 123 -14.56 -5.59 5.38
CA ARG A 123 -15.50 -6.65 5.74
C ARG A 123 -16.74 -6.12 6.47
N VAL A 124 -16.62 -5.04 7.25
CA VAL A 124 -17.78 -4.33 7.81
C VAL A 124 -18.67 -3.82 6.69
N THR A 125 -18.10 -3.19 5.66
CA THR A 125 -18.87 -2.60 4.55
C THR A 125 -19.63 -3.62 3.69
N VAL A 126 -19.26 -4.90 3.73
CA VAL A 126 -19.94 -5.96 2.97
C VAL A 126 -21.33 -6.23 3.52
N ASP A 127 -21.47 -6.31 4.85
CA ASP A 127 -22.75 -6.47 5.54
C ASP A 127 -22.65 -5.87 6.95
N PRO A 128 -22.83 -4.54 7.10
CA PRO A 128 -22.61 -3.86 8.37
C PRO A 128 -23.44 -4.40 9.52
N ALA A 129 -24.67 -4.89 9.24
CA ALA A 129 -25.59 -5.36 10.27
C ALA A 129 -25.11 -6.67 10.90
N SER A 130 -24.65 -7.63 10.10
CA SER A 130 -24.17 -8.92 10.63
C SER A 130 -22.69 -8.90 11.01
N ARG A 131 -21.88 -8.05 10.37
CA ARG A 131 -20.41 -8.06 10.49
C ARG A 131 -19.85 -6.95 11.36
N GLY A 132 -20.64 -5.90 11.62
CA GLY A 132 -20.19 -4.71 12.34
C GLY A 132 -19.58 -5.02 13.69
N GLN A 133 -20.27 -5.78 14.55
CA GLN A 133 -19.78 -6.07 15.90
C GLN A 133 -18.39 -6.72 15.91
N GLN A 134 -18.16 -7.71 15.05
CA GLN A 134 -16.89 -8.42 14.98
C GLN A 134 -15.81 -7.57 14.30
N TYR A 135 -16.07 -7.13 13.07
CA TYR A 135 -15.02 -6.57 12.22
C TYR A 135 -14.72 -5.11 12.55
N SER A 136 -15.64 -4.35 13.13
CA SER A 136 -15.33 -3.00 13.65
C SER A 136 -14.32 -3.07 14.79
N GLY A 137 -14.49 -4.02 15.72
CA GLY A 137 -13.55 -4.24 16.83
C GLY A 137 -12.16 -4.65 16.32
N LEU A 138 -12.11 -5.59 15.37
CA LEU A 138 -10.85 -6.01 14.73
C LEU A 138 -10.17 -4.86 13.99
N ALA A 139 -10.92 -4.06 13.22
CA ALA A 139 -10.38 -2.92 12.49
C ALA A 139 -9.77 -1.88 13.45
N MET A 140 -10.54 -1.45 14.47
CA MET A 140 -10.06 -0.48 15.45
C MET A 140 -8.83 -0.97 16.22
N GLN A 141 -8.84 -2.23 16.69
CA GLN A 141 -7.67 -2.81 17.37
C GLN A 141 -6.44 -2.82 16.46
N THR A 142 -6.62 -3.21 15.20
CA THR A 142 -5.53 -3.33 14.24
C THR A 142 -4.96 -1.97 13.86
N PHE A 143 -5.80 -0.96 13.62
CA PHE A 143 -5.34 0.41 13.41
C PHE A 143 -4.63 0.97 14.66
N GLY A 144 -5.15 0.70 15.85
CA GLY A 144 -4.49 1.07 17.11
C GLY A 144 -3.08 0.46 17.23
N LYS A 145 -2.91 -0.81 16.83
CA LYS A 145 -1.61 -1.48 16.76
C LYS A 145 -0.69 -0.82 15.73
N ALA A 146 -1.18 -0.50 14.54
CA ALA A 146 -0.39 0.21 13.52
C ALA A 146 0.10 1.58 14.00
N ILE A 147 -0.77 2.34 14.68
CA ILE A 147 -0.43 3.64 15.28
C ILE A 147 0.59 3.46 16.42
N ALA A 148 0.48 2.41 17.23
CA ALA A 148 1.46 2.13 18.28
C ALA A 148 2.84 1.75 17.72
N LEU A 149 2.89 1.05 16.58
CA LEU A 149 4.15 0.73 15.88
C LEU A 149 4.78 1.98 15.26
N ASN A 150 3.96 2.88 14.69
CA ASN A 150 4.41 4.13 14.11
C ASN A 150 3.34 5.23 14.30
N PRO A 151 3.50 6.10 15.30
CA PRO A 151 2.57 7.21 15.57
C PRO A 151 2.51 8.24 14.44
N GLU A 152 3.51 8.24 13.55
CA GLU A 152 3.59 9.14 12.40
C GLU A 152 2.91 8.56 11.15
N ASN A 153 2.35 7.34 11.21
CA ASN A 153 1.67 6.73 10.08
C ASN A 153 0.33 7.44 9.78
N PRO A 154 0.23 8.23 8.70
CA PRO A 154 -0.98 9.00 8.42
C PRO A 154 -2.13 8.11 7.90
N ARG A 155 -1.82 6.99 7.25
CA ARG A 155 -2.82 6.04 6.73
C ARG A 155 -3.52 5.28 7.86
N ALA A 156 -2.77 4.86 8.88
CA ALA A 156 -3.35 4.25 10.07
C ALA A 156 -4.31 5.19 10.80
N LEU A 157 -3.90 6.45 11.01
CA LEU A 157 -4.73 7.48 11.63
C LEU A 157 -5.97 7.81 10.80
N SER A 158 -5.82 7.99 9.48
CA SER A 158 -6.96 8.34 8.60
C SER A 158 -7.98 7.20 8.47
N LEU A 159 -7.54 5.94 8.42
CA LEU A 159 -8.46 4.80 8.39
C LEU A 159 -9.11 4.56 9.77
N MET A 160 -8.37 4.78 10.87
CA MET A 160 -8.97 4.83 12.21
C MET A 160 -10.08 5.89 12.28
N ALA A 161 -9.81 7.10 11.79
CA ALA A 161 -10.80 8.17 11.76
C ALA A 161 -12.06 7.78 10.97
N GLN A 162 -11.90 7.19 9.79
CA GLN A 162 -13.02 6.70 8.97
C GLN A 162 -13.84 5.64 9.72
N MET A 163 -13.18 4.69 10.39
CA MET A 163 -13.83 3.65 11.18
C MET A 163 -14.60 4.23 12.37
N GLN A 164 -13.99 5.17 13.11
CA GLN A 164 -14.63 5.89 14.22
C GLN A 164 -15.85 6.67 13.72
N TYR A 165 -15.74 7.37 12.59
CA TYR A 165 -16.82 8.16 12.01
C TYR A 165 -18.01 7.29 11.60
N GLY A 166 -17.74 6.21 10.85
CA GLY A 166 -18.79 5.27 10.42
C GLY A 166 -19.49 4.63 11.61
N THR A 167 -18.74 4.26 12.65
CA THR A 167 -19.29 3.72 13.90
C THR A 167 -20.17 4.74 14.61
N ALA A 168 -19.71 5.99 14.73
CA ALA A 168 -20.49 7.04 15.36
C ALA A 168 -21.80 7.33 14.62
N GLN A 169 -21.75 7.42 13.28
CA GLN A 169 -22.94 7.57 12.44
C GLN A 169 -23.92 6.41 12.61
N PHE A 170 -23.43 5.17 12.64
CA PHE A 170 -24.27 3.98 12.82
C PHE A 170 -25.04 3.99 14.14
N PHE A 171 -24.41 4.46 15.22
CA PHE A 171 -25.04 4.55 16.55
C PHE A 171 -25.71 5.90 16.84
N GLY A 172 -25.68 6.86 15.90
CA GLY A 172 -26.21 8.20 16.12
C GLY A 172 -25.46 9.01 17.18
N SER A 173 -24.17 8.71 17.42
CA SER A 173 -23.33 9.41 18.39
C SER A 173 -22.48 10.52 17.73
N SER A 174 -21.78 11.31 18.55
CA SER A 174 -20.96 12.42 18.07
C SER A 174 -19.78 11.96 17.22
N THR A 175 -19.54 12.66 16.11
CA THR A 175 -18.39 12.43 15.21
C THR A 175 -17.14 13.24 15.57
N ALA A 176 -17.20 14.02 16.66
CA ALA A 176 -16.12 14.95 17.04
C ALA A 176 -14.77 14.24 17.25
N GLU A 177 -14.76 13.06 17.88
CA GLU A 177 -13.54 12.28 18.07
C GLU A 177 -12.92 11.86 16.73
N ALA A 178 -13.76 11.31 15.83
CA ALA A 178 -13.31 10.90 14.50
C ALA A 178 -12.72 12.05 13.70
N CYS A 179 -13.34 13.23 13.78
CA CYS A 179 -12.85 14.44 13.13
C CYS A 179 -11.54 14.95 13.74
N GLY A 180 -11.37 14.86 15.06
CA GLY A 180 -10.10 15.12 15.74
C GLY A 180 -9.00 14.18 15.27
N THR A 181 -9.28 12.88 15.14
CA THR A 181 -8.34 11.89 14.59
C THR A 181 -8.00 12.19 13.13
N LEU A 182 -8.99 12.55 12.31
CA LEU A 182 -8.78 12.90 10.90
C LEU A 182 -7.85 14.10 10.73
N ASN A 183 -8.03 15.16 11.53
CA ASN A 183 -7.19 16.34 11.47
C ASN A 183 -5.72 16.00 11.77
N LYS A 184 -5.47 15.18 12.80
CA LYS A 184 -4.13 14.65 13.08
C LYS A 184 -3.57 13.87 11.89
N ALA A 185 -4.38 13.01 11.27
CA ALA A 185 -3.95 12.25 10.10
C ALA A 185 -3.53 13.16 8.93
N LEU A 186 -4.31 14.22 8.66
CA LEU A 186 -4.01 15.19 7.61
C LEU A 186 -2.73 15.98 7.90
N GLU A 187 -2.50 16.41 9.14
CA GLU A 187 -1.22 17.00 9.56
C GLU A 187 -0.05 16.05 9.28
N LYS A 188 -0.20 14.76 9.65
CA LYS A 188 0.81 13.75 9.37
C LYS A 188 1.03 13.53 7.87
N PHE A 189 -0.01 13.59 7.03
CA PHE A 189 0.17 13.49 5.58
C PHE A 189 1.04 14.63 5.00
N GLU A 190 1.02 15.83 5.60
CA GLU A 190 1.88 16.94 5.15
C GLU A 190 3.33 16.79 5.61
N THR A 191 3.55 16.18 6.78
CA THR A 191 4.89 16.08 7.38
C THR A 191 5.57 14.74 7.15
N PHE A 192 4.84 13.72 6.70
CA PHE A 192 5.37 12.37 6.50
C PHE A 192 6.45 12.39 5.41
N LYS A 193 7.66 11.98 5.79
CA LYS A 193 8.81 11.78 4.90
C LYS A 193 9.31 10.36 5.08
N SER A 194 9.70 9.72 3.99
CA SER A 194 10.28 8.39 4.00
C SER A 194 11.43 8.34 3.01
N ASP A 195 12.57 7.80 3.46
CA ASP A 195 13.72 7.53 2.60
C ASP A 195 13.51 6.27 1.73
N ASN A 196 12.51 5.45 2.07
CA ASN A 196 12.08 4.34 1.21
C ASN A 196 11.36 4.90 -0.03
N GLN A 197 11.96 4.71 -1.20
CA GLN A 197 11.43 5.14 -2.50
C GLN A 197 10.12 4.43 -2.91
N LEU A 198 9.80 3.31 -2.25
CA LEU A 198 8.57 2.55 -2.44
C LEU A 198 7.55 2.81 -1.32
N ALA A 199 7.80 3.79 -0.44
CA ALA A 199 6.90 4.10 0.64
C ALA A 199 5.49 4.47 0.12
N PRO A 200 4.42 4.07 0.83
CA PRO A 200 3.07 4.32 0.37
C PRO A 200 2.73 5.81 0.35
N THR A 201 2.15 6.26 -0.76
CA THR A 201 1.73 7.66 -1.00
C THR A 201 0.24 7.82 -1.21
N TRP A 202 -0.53 6.73 -1.06
CA TRP A 202 -1.99 6.77 -1.08
C TRP A 202 -2.57 7.32 0.23
N GLY A 203 -3.87 7.60 0.21
CA GLY A 203 -4.67 7.87 1.42
C GLY A 203 -4.99 9.35 1.64
N LYS A 204 -4.09 10.28 1.29
CA LYS A 204 -4.34 11.72 1.47
C LYS A 204 -5.63 12.20 0.79
N PRO A 205 -5.90 11.90 -0.50
CA PRO A 205 -7.16 12.33 -1.13
C PRO A 205 -8.40 11.70 -0.47
N MET A 206 -8.30 10.48 0.07
CA MET A 206 -9.40 9.82 0.78
C MET A 206 -9.70 10.54 2.09
N ALA A 207 -8.66 10.88 2.86
CA ALA A 207 -8.78 11.63 4.10
C ALA A 207 -9.33 13.04 3.87
N GLU A 208 -8.88 13.74 2.83
CA GLU A 208 -9.40 15.06 2.45
C GLU A 208 -10.87 15.00 2.04
N GLY A 209 -11.29 13.94 1.34
CA GLY A 209 -12.70 13.71 1.00
C GLY A 209 -13.58 13.55 2.25
N MET A 210 -13.07 12.89 3.29
CA MET A 210 -13.76 12.76 4.58
C MET A 210 -13.85 14.10 5.33
N ARG A 211 -12.88 15.00 5.16
CA ARG A 211 -12.86 16.31 5.86
C ARG A 211 -14.14 17.11 5.63
N ALA A 212 -14.75 17.02 4.45
CA ALA A 212 -16.01 17.70 4.14
C ALA A 212 -17.20 17.22 5.01
N GLN A 213 -17.06 16.06 5.65
CA GLN A 213 -18.07 15.45 6.53
C GLN A 213 -17.87 15.82 8.00
N CYS A 214 -16.73 16.42 8.34
CA CYS A 214 -16.43 16.99 9.63
C CYS A 214 -16.94 18.43 9.67
N LYS A 215 -18.12 18.61 10.27
CA LYS A 215 -18.75 19.91 10.49
C LYS A 215 -18.40 20.45 11.86
#